data_AF-X8CIL0-F1
#
_entry.id   AF-X8CIL0-F1
#
_cell.length_a   1.000
_cell.length_b   1.000
_cell.length_c   1.000
_cell.angle_alpha   90.00
_cell.angle_beta   90.00
_cell.angle_gamma   90.00
#
_symmetry.space_group_name_H-M   'P 1'
#
loop_
_entity.id
_entity.type
_entity.pdbx_description
1 polymer ?
#
loop_
_entity_poly.entity_id
_entity_poly.type
_entity_poly.pdbx_seq_one_letter_code
_entity_poly.pdbx_strand_id
1 'polypeptide(L)'
;MIESQIRYVADAIATCDKLGAQALAPTRAAQDEFNDELQRRLGPSVWNSGGCSSWYLDEHGKNTVLWGGYTWEYWRATRSVRPAEYQFFGVGTGRHAAAVQS
;
A
#
# COMPACT_ATOMS: atom_id res chain seq x y z
N MET A 1 -2.07 -8.05 10.97
CA MET A 1 -1.59 -7.07 9.95
C MET A 1 -0.89 -7.77 8.80
N ILE A 2 0.08 -8.65 9.05
CA ILE A 2 0.77 -9.44 8.00
C ILE A 2 -0.21 -10.19 7.10
N GLU A 3 -1.16 -10.94 7.66
CA GLU A 3 -2.17 -11.66 6.86
C GLU A 3 -3.03 -10.72 6.00
N SER A 4 -3.34 -9.52 6.51
CA SER A 4 -4.08 -8.50 5.77
C SER A 4 -3.26 -7.94 4.60
N GLN A 5 -1.95 -7.75 4.78
CA GLN A 5 -1.03 -7.36 3.72
C GLN A 5 -0.89 -8.44 2.65
N ILE A 6 -0.69 -9.69 3.05
CA ILE A 6 -0.58 -10.82 2.13
C ILE A 6 -1.85 -10.91 1.26
N ARG A 7 -3.02 -10.82 1.89
CA ARG A 7 -4.31 -10.83 1.18
C ARG A 7 -4.45 -9.66 0.22
N TYR A 8 -4.05 -8.44 0.61
CA TYR A 8 -4.09 -7.26 -0.25
C TYR A 8 -3.16 -7.37 -1.46
N VAL A 9 -1.94 -7.89 -1.27
CA VAL A 9 -0.99 -8.14 -2.36
C VAL A 9 -1.50 -9.22 -3.31
N ALA A 10 -2.10 -10.30 -2.79
CA ALA A 10 -2.71 -11.33 -3.62
C ALA A 10 -3.86 -10.78 -4.47
N ASP A 11 -4.71 -9.91 -3.89
CA ASP A 11 -5.79 -9.22 -4.62
C ASP A 11 -5.24 -8.26 -5.69
N ALA A 12 -4.10 -7.61 -5.44
CA ALA A 12 -3.42 -6.76 -6.40
C ALA A 12 -2.92 -7.56 -7.62
N ILE A 13 -2.30 -8.72 -7.37
CA ILE A 13 -1.84 -9.63 -8.42
C ILE A 13 -3.03 -10.13 -9.25
N ALA A 14 -4.09 -10.61 -8.58
CA ALA A 14 -5.31 -11.08 -9.26
C ALA A 14 -5.97 -9.96 -10.09
N THR A 15 -5.90 -8.71 -9.62
CA THR A 15 -6.39 -7.54 -10.37
C THR A 15 -5.56 -7.29 -11.64
N CYS A 16 -4.23 -7.39 -11.57
CA CYS A 16 -3.37 -7.35 -12.75
C CYS A 16 -3.73 -8.44 -13.77
N ASP A 17 -3.87 -9.68 -13.30
CA ASP A 17 -4.24 -10.82 -14.16
C ASP A 17 -5.57 -10.58 -14.87
N LYS A 18 -6.58 -10.12 -14.13
CA LYS A 18 -7.91 -9.79 -14.67
C LYS A 18 -7.87 -8.68 -15.73
N LEU A 19 -7.00 -7.70 -15.54
CA LEU A 19 -6.84 -6.57 -16.47
C LEU A 19 -5.85 -6.88 -17.61
N GLY A 20 -5.16 -8.01 -17.59
CA GLY A 20 -4.07 -8.32 -18.51
C GLY A 20 -2.91 -7.33 -18.40
N ALA A 21 -2.66 -6.80 -17.20
CA ALA A 21 -1.57 -5.87 -16.90
C ALA A 21 -0.33 -6.62 -16.40
N GLN A 22 0.85 -6.15 -16.78
CA GLN A 22 2.12 -6.74 -16.36
C GLN A 22 2.60 -6.20 -15.01
N ALA A 23 2.20 -4.97 -14.68
CA ALA A 23 2.57 -4.31 -13.44
C ALA A 23 1.52 -3.28 -13.03
N LEU A 24 1.57 -2.90 -11.76
CA LEU A 24 0.81 -1.81 -11.19
C LEU A 24 1.72 -0.96 -10.30
N ALA A 25 1.47 0.36 -10.24
CA ALA A 25 2.11 1.25 -9.28
C ALA A 25 1.06 2.23 -8.73
N PRO A 26 1.14 2.62 -7.45
CA PRO A 26 0.22 3.63 -6.92
C PRO A 26 0.39 4.93 -7.70
N THR A 27 -0.71 5.64 -7.92
CA THR A 27 -0.64 6.99 -8.47
C THR A 27 -0.01 7.93 -7.46
N ARG A 28 0.64 9.01 -7.95
CA ARG A 28 1.21 10.04 -7.08
C ARG A 28 0.17 10.63 -6.14
N ALA A 29 -1.03 10.93 -6.65
CA ALA A 29 -2.12 11.50 -5.87
C ALA A 29 -2.56 10.56 -4.73
N ALA A 30 -2.75 9.27 -5.01
CA ALA A 30 -3.14 8.30 -3.99
C ALA A 30 -2.06 8.13 -2.90
N GLN A 31 -0.78 8.14 -3.29
CA GLN A 31 0.33 8.06 -2.34
C GLN A 31 0.41 9.32 -1.46
N ASP A 32 0.26 10.51 -2.04
CA ASP A 32 0.28 11.78 -1.31
C ASP A 32 -0.89 11.85 -0.32
N GLU A 33 -2.12 11.55 -0.76
CA GLU A 33 -3.32 11.52 0.10
C GLU A 33 -3.15 10.55 1.27
N PHE A 34 -2.69 9.33 1.01
CA PHE A 34 -2.43 8.34 2.05
C PHE A 34 -1.37 8.82 3.06
N ASN A 35 -0.25 9.36 2.57
CA ASN A 35 0.81 9.85 3.45
C ASN A 35 0.35 11.05 4.28
N ASP A 36 -0.39 11.99 3.70
CA ASP A 36 -0.86 13.18 4.41
C ASP A 36 -1.85 12.81 5.52
N GLU A 37 -2.78 11.88 5.24
CA GLU A 37 -3.67 11.35 6.27
C GLU A 37 -2.88 10.63 7.37
N LEU A 38 -1.93 9.77 7.00
CA LEU A 38 -1.13 9.00 7.95
C LEU A 38 -0.34 9.93 8.88
N GLN A 39 0.35 10.94 8.33
CA GLN A 39 1.13 11.89 9.11
C GLN A 39 0.26 12.75 10.02
N ARG A 40 -0.91 13.20 9.55
CA ARG A 40 -1.89 13.92 10.38
C ARG A 40 -2.35 13.09 11.58
N ARG A 41 -2.52 11.78 11.40
CA ARG A 41 -2.94 10.85 12.46
C ARG A 41 -1.81 10.52 13.43
N LEU A 42 -0.57 10.43 12.95
CA LEU A 42 0.61 10.16 13.77
C LEU A 42 1.03 11.37 14.61
N GLY A 43 0.82 12.60 14.11
CA GLY A 43 1.18 13.85 14.78
C GLY A 43 0.82 13.92 16.28
N PRO A 44 -0.45 13.71 16.69
CA PRO A 44 -0.86 13.77 18.09
C PRO A 44 -0.60 12.47 18.88
N SER A 45 -0.05 11.43 18.26
CA SER A 45 0.15 10.13 18.93
C SER A 45 1.28 10.19 19.96
N VAL A 46 1.22 9.35 20.99
CA VAL A 46 2.29 9.17 21.99
C VAL A 46 3.62 8.71 21.37
N TRP A 47 3.57 8.17 20.14
CA TRP A 47 4.76 7.75 19.39
C TRP A 47 5.55 8.95 18.82
N ASN A 48 4.89 10.10 18.67
CA ASN A 48 5.49 11.36 18.25
C ASN A 48 5.53 12.39 19.39
N SER A 49 4.66 12.25 20.39
CA SER A 49 4.52 13.14 21.54
C SER A 49 5.15 12.50 22.78
N GLY A 50 6.45 12.71 22.99
CA GLY A 50 7.17 12.10 24.13
C GLY A 50 8.57 12.62 24.42
N GLY A 51 9.13 13.55 23.63
CA GLY A 51 10.42 14.21 23.89
C GLY A 51 11.69 13.33 23.78
N CYS A 52 11.55 12.00 23.79
CA CYS A 52 12.63 11.07 23.47
C CYS A 52 12.59 10.69 22.00
N SER A 53 13.72 10.85 21.31
CA SER A 53 13.96 10.36 19.95
C SER A 53 13.74 8.84 19.91
N SER A 54 12.53 8.40 19.56
CA SER A 54 12.23 6.99 19.40
C SER A 54 12.85 6.47 18.11
N TRP A 55 13.15 5.17 18.04
CA TRP A 55 13.67 4.53 16.83
C TRP A 55 12.77 4.73 15.58
N TYR A 56 11.50 5.09 15.78
CA TYR A 56 10.53 5.32 14.70
C TYR A 56 10.62 6.70 14.05
N LEU A 57 11.31 7.66 14.66
CA LEU A 57 11.45 9.02 14.14
C LEU A 57 12.72 9.12 13.31
N ASP A 58 12.61 9.72 12.12
CA ASP A 58 13.77 10.11 11.33
C ASP A 58 14.43 11.39 11.90
N GLU A 59 15.50 11.84 11.25
CA GLU A 59 16.27 13.05 11.60
C GLU A 59 15.41 14.33 11.60
N HIS A 60 14.25 14.30 10.93
CA HIS A 60 13.29 15.40 10.84
C HIS A 60 12.09 15.22 11.79
N GLY A 61 12.09 14.19 12.64
CA GLY A 61 11.00 13.89 13.57
C GLY A 61 9.76 13.29 12.90
N LYS A 62 9.89 12.77 11.67
CA LYS A 62 8.79 12.13 10.94
C LYS A 62 8.76 10.64 11.27
N ASN A 63 7.57 10.16 11.63
CA ASN A 63 7.34 8.73 11.80
C ASN A 63 6.98 8.12 10.44
N THR A 64 7.92 7.35 9.89
CA THR A 64 7.80 6.71 8.57
C THR A 64 7.46 5.23 8.65
N VAL A 65 7.45 4.66 9.86
CA VAL A 65 7.47 3.21 10.07
C VAL A 65 6.11 2.65 10.51
N LEU A 66 5.30 3.44 11.21
CA LEU A 66 4.13 2.94 11.91
C LEU A 66 2.80 3.30 11.24
N TRP A 67 1.85 2.38 11.34
CA TRP A 67 0.43 2.66 11.19
C TRP A 67 -0.08 3.35 12.45
N GLY A 68 -0.65 4.55 12.33
CA GLY A 68 -1.13 5.37 13.45
C GLY A 68 -2.53 5.04 13.97
N GLY A 69 -3.11 3.91 13.56
CA GLY A 69 -4.50 3.54 13.86
C GLY A 69 -4.67 2.17 14.53
N TYR A 70 -5.92 1.77 14.74
CA TYR A 70 -6.23 0.44 15.23
C TYR A 70 -6.02 -0.63 14.15
N THR A 71 -5.80 -1.88 14.57
CA THR A 71 -5.57 -3.01 13.66
C THR A 71 -6.79 -3.34 12.79
N TRP A 72 -8.01 -3.08 13.26
CA TRP A 72 -9.23 -3.27 12.48
C TRP A 72 -9.39 -2.20 11.38
N GLU A 73 -8.91 -0.98 11.61
CA GLU A 73 -8.87 0.07 10.59
C GLU A 73 -7.88 -0.30 9.50
N TYR A 74 -6.72 -0.84 9.88
CA TYR A 74 -5.75 -1.38 8.95
C TYR A 74 -6.35 -2.50 8.09
N TRP A 75 -6.99 -3.48 8.74
CA TRP A 75 -7.69 -4.56 8.04
C TRP A 75 -8.71 -4.04 7.04
N ARG A 76 -9.48 -3.00 7.42
CA ARG A 76 -10.47 -2.36 6.55
C ARG A 76 -9.80 -1.65 5.37
N ALA A 77 -8.72 -0.90 5.61
CA ALA A 77 -7.97 -0.18 4.59
C ALA A 77 -7.33 -1.13 3.57
N THR A 78 -6.86 -2.31 4.01
CA THR A 78 -6.26 -3.32 3.15
C THR A 78 -7.25 -4.45 2.78
N ARG A 79 -8.57 -4.19 2.82
CA ARG A 79 -9.57 -5.26 2.59
C ARG A 79 -9.63 -5.70 1.12
N SER A 80 -9.36 -4.79 0.20
CA SER A 80 -9.37 -5.01 -1.25
C SER A 80 -8.64 -3.87 -1.95
N VAL A 81 -7.96 -4.16 -3.04
CA VAL A 81 -7.33 -3.16 -3.91
C VAL A 81 -8.38 -2.27 -4.53
N ARG A 82 -8.11 -0.97 -4.59
CA ARG A 82 -8.94 0.03 -5.26
C ARG A 82 -8.27 0.40 -6.58
N PRO A 83 -8.72 -0.11 -7.75
CA PRO A 83 -8.01 0.10 -9.02
C PRO A 83 -7.78 1.57 -9.37
N ALA A 84 -8.66 2.47 -8.95
CA ALA A 84 -8.53 3.91 -9.18
C ALA A 84 -7.29 4.54 -8.49
N GLU A 85 -6.70 3.89 -7.48
CA GLU A 85 -5.50 4.35 -6.79
C GLU A 85 -4.21 3.95 -7.51
N TYR A 86 -4.32 3.13 -8.56
CA TYR A 86 -3.18 2.52 -9.24
C TYR A 86 -3.18 2.83 -10.74
N GLN A 87 -1.97 3.03 -11.26
CA GLN A 87 -1.70 2.98 -12.68
C GLN A 87 -1.30 1.55 -13.06
N PHE A 88 -1.90 1.01 -14.12
CA PHE A 88 -1.58 -0.32 -14.66
C PHE A 88 -0.73 -0.17 -15.92
N PHE A 89 0.27 -1.04 -16.06
CA PHE A 89 1.25 -1.01 -17.15
C PHE A 89 1.21 -2.30 -17.96
N GLY A 90 1.52 -2.21 -19.26
CA GLY A 90 1.58 -3.38 -20.16
C GLY A 90 0.21 -4.03 -20.41
N VAL A 91 -0.88 -3.27 -20.26
CA VAL A 91 -2.26 -3.74 -20.46
C VAL A 91 -2.43 -4.23 -21.90
N GLY A 92 -2.73 -5.52 -22.08
CA GLY A 92 -3.04 -6.09 -23.39
C GLY A 92 -1.85 -6.40 -24.30
N THR A 93 -0.61 -6.25 -23.84
CA THR A 93 0.60 -6.64 -24.60
C THR A 93 1.16 -7.97 -24.07
N GLY A 94 0.47 -9.07 -24.43
CA GLY A 94 1.01 -10.43 -24.59
C GLY A 94 1.72 -11.11 -23.41
N ARG A 95 1.02 -12.05 -22.74
CA ARG A 95 1.58 -13.35 -22.30
C ARG A 95 0.50 -14.41 -22.04
N HIS A 96 -0.20 -14.82 -23.11
CA HIS A 96 -0.80 -16.16 -23.23
C HIS A 96 -0.60 -16.70 -24.66
N ALA A 97 0.62 -16.54 -25.19
CA ALA A 97 1.12 -17.27 -26.35
C ALA A 97 2.48 -17.89 -25.98
N ALA A 98 2.47 -18.76 -24.98
CA ALA A 98 3.53 -19.74 -24.78
C ALA A 98 2.83 -21.04 -24.41
N ALA A 99 2.54 -21.80 -25.46
CA ALA A 99 2.09 -23.17 -25.37
C ALA A 99 3.04 -23.95 -24.45
N VAL A 100 2.48 -24.59 -23.42
CA VAL A 100 3.08 -25.82 -22.91
C VAL A 100 2.72 -26.90 -23.93
N GLN A 101 3.59 -27.06 -24.93
CA GLN A 101 3.78 -28.33 -25.63
C GLN A 101 4.97 -29.02 -24.96
N SER A 102 4.69 -30.08 -24.20
CA SER A 102 5.44 -31.35 -24.10
C SER A 102 4.66 -32.29 -23.17
#